data_AF-A0AAU7NZA7-F1
#
_entry.id   AF-A0AAU7NZA7-F1
#
_cell.length_a   1.000
_cell.length_b   1.000
_cell.length_c   1.000
_cell.angle_alpha   90.00
_cell.angle_beta   90.00
_cell.angle_gamma   90.00
#
_symmetry.space_group_name_H-M   'P 1'
#
loop_
_entity.id
_entity.type
_entity.pdbx_description
1 polymer ?
#
loop_
_entity_poly.entity_id
_entity_poly.type
_entity_poly.pdbx_seq_one_letter_code
_entity_poly.pdbx_strand_id
1 'polypeptide(L)'
;MARVASLLQILLWVLMAEQAQALPQKDYVYRDGAESYHYSVAPTGENYTFKFEGFPQDSVAKLAAGYQLLREIYQDDSIHRRYSQHYIRERARCYVFDSRFYTYSLCFLPNDFNRNESERFWGFVTRMPNAMWLASRILLPVALGFALFFYWANSKKLR
;
A
#
# COMPACT_ATOMS: atom_id res chain seq x y z
N MET A 1 -34.50 -15.63 -23.70
CA MET A 1 -33.86 -16.49 -22.68
C MET A 1 -32.56 -15.84 -22.25
N ALA A 2 -32.60 -14.96 -21.25
CA ALA A 2 -31.45 -14.16 -20.86
C ALA A 2 -31.11 -14.40 -19.38
N ARG A 3 -29.91 -14.94 -19.19
CA ARG A 3 -28.94 -14.55 -18.15
C ARG A 3 -29.41 -14.66 -16.70
N VAL A 4 -29.43 -15.88 -16.17
CA VAL A 4 -29.13 -16.09 -14.75
C VAL A 4 -27.61 -16.19 -14.64
N ALA A 5 -26.93 -15.04 -14.59
CA ALA A 5 -25.55 -15.03 -14.13
C ALA A 5 -25.58 -15.51 -12.68
N SER A 6 -24.91 -16.63 -12.38
CA SER A 6 -24.84 -17.15 -11.03
C SER A 6 -24.25 -16.05 -10.13
N LEU A 7 -24.84 -15.80 -8.96
CA LEU A 7 -24.32 -14.88 -7.94
C LEU A 7 -22.82 -15.12 -7.67
N LEU A 8 -22.37 -16.36 -7.84
CA LEU A 8 -20.97 -16.78 -7.75
C LEU A 8 -20.07 -16.08 -8.79
N GLN A 9 -20.53 -15.94 -10.04
CA GLN A 9 -19.80 -15.22 -11.09
C GLN A 9 -19.71 -13.74 -10.76
N ILE A 10 -20.80 -13.12 -10.31
CA ILE A 10 -20.80 -11.70 -9.94
C ILE A 10 -19.84 -11.46 -8.76
N LEU A 11 -19.83 -12.34 -7.75
CA LEU A 11 -18.86 -12.28 -6.65
C LEU A 11 -17.42 -12.45 -7.12
N LEU A 12 -17.16 -13.37 -8.06
CA LEU A 12 -15.83 -13.58 -8.64
C LEU A 12 -15.34 -12.35 -9.39
N TRP A 13 -16.23 -11.69 -10.15
CA TRP A 13 -15.91 -10.46 -10.87
C TRP A 13 -15.66 -9.28 -9.92
N VAL A 14 -16.41 -9.17 -8.80
CA VAL A 14 -16.19 -8.15 -7.77
C VAL A 14 -14.89 -8.38 -7.00
N LEU A 15 -14.49 -9.63 -6.78
CA LEU A 15 -13.21 -9.98 -6.13
C LEU A 15 -12.00 -9.75 -7.05
N MET A 16 -12.18 -9.82 -8.37
CA MET A 16 -11.09 -9.63 -9.36
C MET A 16 -10.92 -8.17 -9.82
N ALA A 17 -11.86 -7.28 -9.47
CA ALA A 17 -11.82 -5.88 -9.84
C ALA A 17 -11.01 -5.02 -8.85
N GLU A 18 -9.80 -5.46 -8.48
CA GLU A 18 -8.83 -4.59 -7.82
C GLU A 18 -7.84 -4.10 -8.89
N GLN A 19 -8.27 -3.10 -9.66
CA GLN A 19 -7.43 -2.50 -10.68
C GLN A 19 -6.27 -1.76 -10.02
N ALA A 20 -5.04 -2.17 -10.34
CA ALA A 20 -3.85 -1.38 -10.10
C ALA A 20 -3.98 -0.07 -10.87
N GLN A 21 -4.38 1.00 -10.18
CA GLN A 21 -4.41 2.34 -10.76
C GLN A 21 -2.96 2.78 -10.98
N ALA A 22 -2.55 2.84 -12.24
CA ALA A 22 -1.28 3.47 -12.61
C ALA A 22 -1.34 4.95 -12.20
N LEU A 23 -0.44 5.38 -11.32
CA LEU A 23 -0.29 6.79 -10.98
C LEU A 23 0.08 7.56 -12.27
N PRO A 24 -0.59 8.69 -12.57
CA PRO A 24 -0.16 9.54 -13.66
C PRO A 24 1.27 10.01 -13.38
N GLN A 25 2.14 9.95 -14.38
CA GLN A 25 3.50 10.49 -14.32
C GLN A 25 3.40 12.00 -14.05
N LYS A 26 3.47 12.35 -12.77
CA LYS A 26 3.25 13.69 -12.24
C LYS A 26 4.49 14.10 -11.48
N ASP A 27 4.93 15.34 -11.63
CA ASP A 27 5.97 15.91 -10.78
C ASP A 27 5.35 16.17 -9.41
N TYR A 28 5.85 15.46 -8.40
CA TYR A 28 5.37 15.61 -7.03
C TYR A 28 6.30 16.54 -6.25
N VAL A 29 5.73 17.29 -5.30
CA VAL A 29 6.47 18.27 -4.50
C VAL A 29 6.12 18.08 -3.03
N TYR A 30 7.13 17.71 -2.25
CA TYR A 30 7.06 17.77 -0.79
C TYR A 30 7.41 19.18 -0.32
N ARG A 31 6.65 19.74 0.63
CA ARG A 31 6.90 21.08 1.18
C ARG A 31 7.16 21.00 2.67
N ASP A 32 8.28 21.55 3.11
CA ASP A 32 8.66 21.65 4.52
C ASP A 32 8.91 23.11 4.87
N GLY A 33 7.90 23.77 5.46
CA GLY A 33 7.95 25.20 5.72
C GLY A 33 8.12 26.03 4.43
N ALA A 34 9.28 26.68 4.31
CA ALA A 34 9.64 27.50 3.14
C ALA A 34 10.37 26.71 2.04
N GLU A 35 10.79 25.48 2.32
CA GLU A 35 11.54 24.65 1.37
C GLU A 35 10.61 23.70 0.62
N SER A 36 10.94 23.42 -0.64
CA SER A 36 10.20 22.50 -1.50
C SER A 36 11.13 21.52 -2.19
N TYR A 37 10.76 20.25 -2.13
CA TYR A 37 11.56 19.13 -2.60
C TYR A 37 10.80 18.36 -3.66
N HIS A 38 11.30 18.39 -4.90
CA HIS A 38 10.72 17.68 -6.02
C HIS A 38 11.05 16.20 -5.96
N TYR A 39 10.08 15.36 -6.31
CA TYR A 39 10.28 13.92 -6.39
C TYR A 39 9.47 13.29 -7.53
N SER A 40 10.05 12.24 -8.09
CA SER A 40 9.45 11.39 -9.11
C SER A 40 9.09 10.04 -8.51
N VAL A 41 7.96 9.47 -8.94
CA VAL A 41 7.50 8.13 -8.57
C VAL A 41 7.35 7.30 -9.83
N ALA A 42 7.88 6.08 -9.82
CA ALA A 42 7.76 5.13 -10.91
C ALA A 42 7.12 3.81 -10.42
N PRO A 43 6.12 3.27 -11.12
CA PRO A 43 5.56 1.97 -10.78
C PRO A 43 6.59 0.86 -11.03
N THR A 44 6.67 -0.11 -10.13
CA THR A 44 7.59 -1.25 -10.18
C THR A 44 6.82 -2.51 -9.79
N GLY A 45 6.03 -3.04 -10.74
CA GLY A 45 5.05 -4.10 -10.46
C GLY A 45 3.91 -3.58 -9.59
N GLU A 46 3.66 -4.22 -8.44
CA GLU A 46 2.67 -3.78 -7.45
C GLU A 46 3.22 -2.73 -6.46
N ASN A 47 4.51 -2.42 -6.56
CA ASN A 47 5.23 -1.49 -5.68
C ASN A 47 5.59 -0.21 -6.43
N TYR A 48 6.13 0.77 -5.72
CA TYR A 48 6.60 2.02 -6.34
C TYR A 48 8.02 2.32 -5.90
N THR A 49 8.82 2.79 -6.85
CA THR A 49 10.12 3.39 -6.59
C THR A 49 9.96 4.90 -6.60
N PHE A 50 10.74 5.58 -5.76
CA PHE A 50 10.74 7.04 -5.71
C PHE A 50 12.15 7.58 -5.70
N LYS A 51 12.29 8.79 -6.23
CA LYS A 51 13.54 9.54 -6.26
C LYS A 51 13.24 11.00 -6.03
N PHE A 52 13.87 11.59 -5.02
CA PHE A 52 13.88 13.03 -4.79
C PHE A 52 15.08 13.68 -5.50
N GLU A 53 14.86 14.87 -6.04
CA GLU A 53 15.91 15.71 -6.64
C GLU A 53 16.74 16.44 -5.58
N GLY A 54 16.15 16.71 -4.42
CA GLY A 54 16.81 17.21 -3.22
C GLY A 54 16.07 16.73 -1.97
N PHE A 55 16.70 16.79 -0.80
CA PHE A 55 16.10 16.28 0.42
C PHE A 55 16.48 17.09 1.66
N PRO A 56 15.63 17.11 2.69
CA PRO A 56 15.99 17.70 3.97
C PRO A 56 17.09 16.86 4.62
N GLN A 57 18.13 17.49 5.17
CA GLN A 57 19.28 16.77 5.74
C GLN A 57 18.92 16.00 7.01
N ASP A 58 17.93 16.50 7.76
CA ASP A 58 17.48 15.87 8.99
C ASP A 58 16.72 14.56 8.74
N SER A 59 17.02 13.56 9.56
CA SER A 59 16.43 12.23 9.47
C SER A 59 14.93 12.21 9.77
N VAL A 60 14.44 13.09 10.64
CA VAL A 60 13.00 13.19 10.96
C VAL A 60 12.26 13.80 9.78
N ALA A 61 12.82 14.85 9.17
CA ALA A 61 12.28 15.48 7.97
C ALA A 61 12.26 14.53 6.76
N LYS A 62 13.31 13.72 6.55
CA LYS A 62 13.31 12.66 5.51
C LYS A 62 12.18 11.66 5.69
N LEU A 63 11.94 11.24 6.93
CA LEU A 63 10.87 10.30 7.25
C LEU A 63 9.49 10.94 7.03
N ALA A 64 9.33 12.22 7.37
CA ALA A 64 8.11 12.97 7.11
C ALA A 64 7.82 13.10 5.60
N ALA A 65 8.84 13.38 4.79
CA ALA A 65 8.74 13.42 3.34
C ALA A 65 8.31 12.05 2.76
N GLY A 66 8.94 10.97 3.22
CA GLY A 66 8.60 9.62 2.79
C GLY A 66 7.21 9.18 3.25
N TYR A 67 6.74 9.61 4.43
CA TYR A 67 5.36 9.39 4.89
C TYR A 67 4.34 10.11 4.01
N GLN A 68 4.59 11.38 3.66
CA GLN A 68 3.71 12.13 2.77
C GLN A 68 3.63 11.47 1.39
N LEU A 69 4.79 11.06 0.85
CA LEU A 69 4.87 10.30 -0.39
C LEU A 69 4.03 9.00 -0.33
N LEU A 70 4.15 8.24 0.75
CA LEU A 70 3.34 7.02 0.97
C LEU A 70 1.84 7.31 0.88
N ARG A 71 1.38 8.37 1.55
CA ARG A 71 -0.01 8.80 1.56
C ARG A 71 -0.48 9.26 0.18
N GLU A 72 0.35 9.98 -0.58
CA GLU A 72 0.02 10.45 -1.93
C GLU A 72 -0.03 9.29 -2.95
N ILE A 73 0.89 8.32 -2.86
CA ILE A 73 0.96 7.17 -3.75
C ILE A 73 -0.24 6.24 -3.56
N TYR A 74 -0.53 5.87 -2.31
CA TYR A 74 -1.58 4.89 -2.01
C TYR A 74 -2.94 5.52 -1.72
N GLN A 75 -3.02 6.84 -1.63
CA GLN A 75 -4.24 7.60 -1.33
C GLN A 75 -4.97 7.07 -0.08
N ASP A 76 -4.20 6.68 0.94
CA ASP A 76 -4.70 6.07 2.16
C ASP A 76 -4.50 7.01 3.37
N ASP A 77 -5.60 7.60 3.82
CA ASP A 77 -5.63 8.49 4.99
C ASP A 77 -5.60 7.75 6.32
N SER A 78 -5.70 6.42 6.32
CA SER A 78 -5.69 5.60 7.53
C SER A 78 -4.30 5.13 7.96
N ILE A 79 -3.26 5.50 7.20
CA ILE A 79 -1.87 5.21 7.55
C ILE A 79 -1.52 5.95 8.86
N HIS A 80 -1.04 5.20 9.85
CA HIS A 80 -0.59 5.81 11.10
C HIS A 80 0.70 6.61 10.86
N ARG A 81 0.75 7.85 11.36
CA ARG A 81 1.93 8.73 11.20
C ARG A 81 3.19 8.20 11.90
N ARG A 82 3.04 7.44 12.98
CA ARG A 82 4.15 6.78 13.66
C ARG A 82 4.36 5.42 13.03
N TYR A 83 5.60 5.15 12.62
CA TYR A 83 5.99 3.81 12.19
C TYR A 83 5.89 2.83 13.36
N SER A 84 5.45 1.61 13.10
CA SER A 84 5.35 0.55 14.11
C SER A 84 6.70 -0.14 14.32
N GLN A 85 7.47 -0.33 13.25
CA GLN A 85 8.77 -0.98 13.28
C GLN A 85 9.74 -0.35 12.28
N HIS A 86 11.03 -0.57 12.50
CA HIS A 86 12.08 -0.25 11.52
C HIS A 86 13.10 -1.39 11.47
N TYR A 87 13.63 -1.67 10.29
CA TYR A 87 14.62 -2.72 10.08
C TYR A 87 15.57 -2.35 8.94
N ILE A 88 16.67 -3.07 8.81
CA ILE A 88 17.61 -2.91 7.71
C ILE A 88 17.57 -4.16 6.84
N ARG A 89 17.34 -3.99 5.54
CA ARG A 89 17.36 -5.09 4.57
C ARG A 89 18.17 -4.67 3.36
N GLU A 90 19.15 -5.49 2.97
CA GLU A 90 20.00 -5.22 1.80
C GLU A 90 20.65 -3.82 1.88
N ARG A 91 21.05 -3.45 3.11
CA ARG A 91 21.55 -2.14 3.53
C ARG A 91 20.49 -1.01 3.52
N ALA A 92 19.32 -1.17 2.91
CA ALA A 92 18.25 -0.17 2.95
C ALA A 92 17.61 -0.06 4.33
N ARG A 93 17.34 1.17 4.77
CA ARG A 93 16.64 1.42 6.04
C ARG A 93 15.15 1.48 5.77
N CYS A 94 14.43 0.51 6.31
CA CYS A 94 13.01 0.32 6.09
C CYS A 94 12.19 0.71 7.33
N TYR A 95 11.07 1.37 7.10
CA TYR A 95 10.09 1.79 8.11
C TYR A 95 8.74 1.17 7.77
N VAL A 96 8.09 0.59 8.76
CA VAL A 96 6.80 -0.07 8.62
C VAL A 96 5.71 0.84 9.16
N PHE A 97 4.68 1.08 8.34
CA PHE A 97 3.52 1.90 8.69
C PHE A 97 2.25 1.06 8.55
N ASP A 98 1.53 0.89 9.65
CA ASP A 98 0.28 0.17 9.65
C ASP A 98 -0.89 1.08 9.28
N SER A 99 -1.87 0.54 8.56
CA SER A 99 -3.14 1.18 8.25
C SER A 99 -4.29 0.23 8.61
N ARG A 100 -5.53 0.62 8.26
CA ARG A 100 -6.70 -0.20 8.58
C ARG A 100 -6.67 -1.57 7.89
N PHE A 101 -6.31 -1.62 6.60
CA PHE A 101 -6.38 -2.84 5.79
C PHE A 101 -5.03 -3.28 5.22
N TYR A 102 -4.05 -2.39 5.20
CA TYR A 102 -2.74 -2.67 4.63
C TYR A 102 -1.62 -2.32 5.61
N THR A 103 -0.49 -2.97 5.44
CA THR A 103 0.78 -2.57 6.06
C THR A 103 1.70 -2.11 4.95
N TYR A 104 2.26 -0.93 5.14
CA TYR A 104 3.14 -0.28 4.18
C TYR A 104 4.59 -0.36 4.67
N SER A 105 5.52 -0.61 3.76
CA SER A 105 6.95 -0.48 4.04
C SER A 105 7.55 0.60 3.17
N LEU A 106 8.32 1.49 3.79
CA LEU A 106 9.07 2.56 3.15
C LEU A 106 10.55 2.29 3.37
N CYS A 107 11.27 1.99 2.30
CA CYS A 107 12.69 1.65 2.35
C CYS A 107 13.51 2.71 1.64
N PHE A 108 14.45 3.31 2.38
CA PHE A 108 15.44 4.22 1.82
C PHE A 108 16.69 3.44 1.44
N LEU A 109 17.08 3.50 0.17
CA LEU A 109 18.31 2.86 -0.27
C LEU A 109 19.50 3.62 0.34
N PRO A 110 20.52 2.89 0.79
CA PRO A 110 21.69 3.46 1.45
C PRO A 110 22.83 3.76 0.47
N ASN A 111 22.70 3.34 -0.80
CA ASN A 111 23.84 3.13 -1.67
C ASN A 111 24.01 4.27 -2.67
N ASP A 112 24.67 5.33 -2.19
CA ASP A 112 25.62 6.14 -2.93
C ASP A 112 27.03 5.90 -2.33
N PHE A 113 27.58 4.67 -2.39
CA PHE A 113 29.03 4.44 -2.17
C PHE A 113 29.89 4.96 -3.35
N ASN A 114 29.41 5.95 -4.11
CA ASN A 114 30.19 6.74 -5.03
C ASN A 114 30.65 7.99 -4.28
N ARG A 115 31.96 8.17 -4.09
CA ARG A 115 32.53 9.31 -3.35
C ARG A 115 32.21 10.69 -3.99
N ASN A 116 31.57 10.70 -5.16
CA ASN A 116 31.29 11.90 -5.95
C ASN A 116 29.81 12.34 -5.94
N GLU A 117 28.88 11.61 -5.34
CA GLU A 117 27.45 11.99 -5.31
C GLU A 117 26.84 11.64 -3.96
N SER A 118 26.81 12.58 -3.01
CA SER A 118 26.15 12.43 -1.71
C SER A 118 24.73 13.03 -1.69
N GLU A 119 24.11 13.17 -2.86
CA GLU A 119 22.94 14.03 -3.08
C GLU A 119 21.65 13.28 -3.44
N ARG A 120 21.63 11.93 -3.44
CA ARG A 120 20.44 11.19 -3.90
C ARG A 120 19.64 10.58 -2.76
N PHE A 121 18.37 10.98 -2.67
CA PHE A 121 17.39 10.40 -1.76
C PHE A 121 16.34 9.62 -2.55
N TRP A 122 16.55 8.31 -2.62
CA TRP A 122 15.71 7.38 -3.35
C TRP A 122 15.36 6.15 -2.51
N GLY A 123 14.32 5.46 -2.93
CA GLY A 123 13.78 4.36 -2.18
C GLY A 123 12.72 3.61 -2.94
N PHE A 124 12.09 2.68 -2.24
CA PHE A 124 10.89 2.02 -2.69
C PHE A 124 9.87 1.94 -1.56
N VAL A 125 8.61 1.91 -1.97
CA VAL A 125 7.48 1.68 -1.09
C VAL A 125 6.74 0.44 -1.54
N THR A 126 6.34 -0.37 -0.57
CA THR A 126 5.57 -1.59 -0.83
C THR A 126 4.31 -1.60 0.03
N ARG A 127 3.25 -2.22 -0.48
CA ARG A 127 1.99 -2.42 0.24
C ARG A 127 1.71 -3.91 0.38
N MET A 128 1.37 -4.35 1.59
CA MET A 128 0.97 -5.73 1.86
C MET A 128 -0.39 -5.76 2.57
N PRO A 129 -1.33 -6.66 2.21
CA PRO A 129 -2.57 -6.82 2.96
C PRO A 129 -2.30 -7.25 4.40
N ASN A 130 -3.02 -6.67 5.36
CA ASN A 130 -2.91 -7.03 6.77
C ASN A 130 -4.00 -8.04 7.20
N ALA A 131 -4.00 -8.42 8.48
CA ALA A 131 -4.96 -9.36 9.03
C ALA A 131 -6.43 -8.89 8.91
N MET A 132 -6.69 -7.59 9.01
CA MET A 132 -8.04 -7.03 8.83
C MET A 132 -8.53 -7.14 7.39
N TRP A 133 -7.64 -6.95 6.41
CA TRP A 133 -7.98 -7.23 5.01
C TRP A 133 -8.31 -8.70 4.81
N LEU A 134 -7.50 -9.62 5.34
CA LEU A 134 -7.76 -11.05 5.26
C LEU A 134 -9.10 -11.43 5.89
N ALA A 135 -9.39 -10.89 7.08
CA ALA A 135 -10.63 -11.15 7.79
C ALA A 135 -11.85 -10.65 7.02
N SER A 136 -11.80 -9.40 6.53
CA SER A 136 -12.93 -8.77 5.85
C SER A 136 -13.17 -9.27 4.43
N ARG A 137 -12.11 -9.60 3.67
CA ARG A 137 -12.19 -9.97 2.26
C ARG A 137 -12.23 -11.47 2.01
N ILE A 138 -11.69 -12.29 2.92
CA ILE A 138 -11.65 -13.74 2.76
C ILE A 138 -12.50 -14.43 3.82
N LEU A 139 -12.15 -14.26 5.11
CA LEU A 139 -12.75 -15.09 6.17
C LEU A 139 -14.24 -14.81 6.38
N LEU A 140 -14.64 -13.54 6.40
CA LEU A 140 -16.03 -13.14 6.66
C LEU A 140 -16.97 -13.56 5.51
N PRO A 141 -16.65 -13.33 4.22
CA PRO A 141 -17.45 -13.86 3.13
C PRO A 141 -17.55 -15.38 3.11
N VAL A 142 -16.46 -16.09 3.40
CA VAL A 142 -16.46 -17.56 3.50
C VAL A 142 -17.36 -18.03 4.63
N ALA A 143 -17.24 -17.44 5.83
CA ALA A 143 -18.09 -17.76 6.97
C ALA A 143 -19.58 -17.47 6.69
N LEU A 144 -19.89 -16.36 6.03
CA LEU A 144 -21.25 -16.03 5.60
C LEU A 144 -21.79 -17.08 4.61
N GLY A 145 -20.97 -17.49 3.64
CA GLY A 145 -21.33 -18.54 2.68
C GLY A 145 -21.65 -19.86 3.36
N PHE A 146 -20.84 -20.28 4.34
CA PHE A 146 -21.12 -21.47 5.16
C PHE A 146 -22.42 -21.32 5.96
N ALA A 147 -22.62 -20.19 6.64
CA ALA A 147 -23.83 -19.94 7.43
C ALA A 147 -25.10 -20.01 6.57
N LEU A 148 -25.09 -19.41 5.37
CA LEU A 148 -26.19 -19.47 4.42
C LEU A 148 -26.44 -20.89 3.91
N PHE A 149 -25.37 -21.64 3.59
CA PHE A 149 -25.47 -23.03 3.16
C PHE A 149 -26.13 -23.91 4.22
N PHE A 150 -25.69 -23.82 5.48
CA PHE A 150 -26.28 -24.58 6.58
C PHE A 150 -27.72 -24.16 6.88
N TYR A 151 -28.03 -22.86 6.81
CA TYR A 151 -29.40 -22.37 6.97
C TYR A 151 -30.35 -22.98 5.93
N TRP A 152 -29.94 -23.03 4.66
CA TRP A 152 -30.75 -23.60 3.57
C TRP A 152 -30.82 -25.13 3.61
N ALA A 153 -29.74 -25.80 4.02
CA ALA A 153 -29.72 -27.25 4.17
C ALA A 153 -30.70 -27.70 5.27
N ASN A 154 -30.73 -27.00 6.40
CA ASN A 154 -31.62 -27.31 7.52
C ASN A 154 -33.07 -26.91 7.26
N SER A 155 -33.33 -25.82 6.53
CA SER A 155 -34.71 -25.41 6.21
C SER A 155 -35.43 -26.42 5.30
N LYS A 156 -34.71 -27.23 4.52
CA LYS A 156 -35.28 -28.32 3.71
C LYS A 156 -35.59 -29.58 4.51
N LYS A 157 -35.01 -29.73 5.70
CA LYS A 157 -35.20 -30.90 6.57
C LYS A 157 -36.42 -30.75 7.50
N LEU A 158 -36.92 -29.53 7.63
CA LEU A 158 -38.08 -29.14 8.46
C LEU A 158 -39.39 -28.97 7.64
N ARG A 159 -39.37 -29.31 6.35
CA ARG A 159 -40.51 -29.36 5.45
C ARG A 159 -40.75 -30.79 4.99
#